data_AF-A0A1J3CBR2-F1
#
_entry.id   AF-A0A1J3CBR2-F1
#
_cell.length_a   1.000
_cell.length_b   1.000
_cell.length_c   1.000
_cell.angle_alpha   90.00
_cell.angle_beta   90.00
_cell.angle_gamma   90.00
#
_symmetry.space_group_name_H-M   'P 1'
#
loop_
_entity.id
_entity.type
_entity.pdbx_description
1 polymer ?
#
loop_
_entity_poly.entity_id
_entity_poly.type
_entity_poly.pdbx_seq_one_letter_code
_entity_poly.pdbx_strand_id
1 'polypeptide(L)'
;DPEVFLPERFVDSDINPKGQYFELLPFGGGRRICPAIYMGTKMVEFGLASLLNRFDWKLPEGMKAEDMKMEEAPGLTINKKHDLLLVPVKL
;
A
#
# COMPACT_ATOMS: atom_id res chain seq x y z
N ASP A 1 9.91 13.67 6.91
CA ASP A 1 9.07 12.91 7.86
C ASP A 1 8.71 11.57 7.21
N PRO A 2 9.39 10.48 7.57
CA PRO A 2 9.15 9.14 7.02
C PRO A 2 7.90 8.46 7.57
N GLU A 3 7.35 8.92 8.70
CA GLU A 3 6.16 8.32 9.35
C GLU A 3 4.85 8.82 8.71
N VAL A 4 4.91 9.87 7.90
CA VAL A 4 3.74 10.45 7.22
C VAL A 4 3.55 9.82 5.84
N PHE A 5 2.35 9.27 5.63
CA PHE A 5 1.90 8.82 4.31
C PHE A 5 1.71 10.03 3.38
N LEU A 6 2.68 10.25 2.48
CA LEU A 6 2.71 11.36 1.52
C LEU A 6 3.13 10.83 0.14
N PRO A 7 2.18 10.35 -0.69
CA PRO A 7 2.46 9.85 -2.04
C PRO A 7 3.16 10.89 -2.94
N GLU A 8 2.85 12.17 -2.74
CA GLU A 8 3.40 13.31 -3.49
C GLU A 8 4.92 13.42 -3.36
N ARG A 9 5.52 12.78 -2.35
CA ARG A 9 6.98 12.68 -2.21
C ARG A 9 7.67 12.03 -3.41
N PHE A 10 6.93 11.23 -4.18
CA PHE A 10 7.45 10.53 -5.36
C PHE A 10 7.00 11.15 -6.68
N VAL A 11 6.13 12.16 -6.67
CA VAL A 11 5.74 12.89 -7.88
C VAL A 11 6.95 13.70 -8.37
N ASP A 12 7.21 13.64 -9.67
CA ASP A 12 8.38 14.26 -10.32
C ASP A 12 9.74 13.82 -9.73
N SER A 13 9.78 12.67 -9.06
CA SER A 13 10.99 12.06 -8.53
C SER A 13 11.48 10.92 -9.43
N ASP A 14 12.80 10.81 -9.60
CA ASP A 14 13.42 9.70 -10.34
C ASP A 14 13.46 8.39 -9.52
N ILE A 15 13.17 8.46 -8.22
CA ILE A 15 13.21 7.32 -7.29
C ILE A 15 12.16 6.29 -7.71
N ASN A 16 12.60 5.04 -7.88
CA ASN A 16 11.70 3.94 -8.19
C ASN A 16 12.15 2.63 -7.52
N PRO A 17 11.24 1.64 -7.35
CA PRO A 17 11.50 0.45 -6.55
C PRO A 17 12.23 -0.67 -7.32
N LYS A 18 12.98 -0.34 -8.39
CA LYS A 18 13.67 -1.34 -9.26
C LYS A 18 15.10 -1.68 -8.81
N GLY A 19 15.46 -1.32 -7.57
CA GLY A 19 16.70 -1.74 -6.92
C GLY A 19 17.94 -0.90 -7.21
N GLN A 20 17.82 0.25 -7.88
CA GLN A 20 18.92 1.23 -8.05
C GLN A 20 18.94 2.30 -6.95
N TYR A 21 17.80 2.55 -6.30
CA TYR A 21 17.64 3.56 -5.25
C TYR A 21 17.56 2.88 -3.89
N PHE A 22 18.61 3.03 -3.08
CA PHE A 22 18.76 2.30 -1.81
C PHE A 22 17.85 2.84 -0.70
N GLU A 23 17.29 4.02 -0.92
CA GLU A 23 16.26 4.64 -0.09
C GLU A 23 14.88 3.95 -0.25
N LEU A 24 14.69 3.15 -1.31
CA LEU A 24 13.42 2.47 -1.61
C LEU A 24 13.64 1.05 -2.19
N LEU A 25 13.71 0.04 -1.31
CA LEU A 25 14.00 -1.36 -1.67
C LEU A 25 12.89 -2.39 -1.34
N PRO A 26 11.59 -2.14 -1.66
CA PRO A 26 10.52 -3.09 -1.33
C PRO A 26 10.64 -4.44 -2.07
N PHE A 27 11.39 -4.48 -3.18
CA PHE A 27 11.65 -5.68 -3.98
C PHE A 27 13.11 -6.16 -3.91
N GLY A 28 13.91 -5.59 -3.00
CA GLY A 28 15.35 -5.83 -2.91
C GLY A 28 16.13 -5.19 -4.07
N GLY A 29 17.34 -5.71 -4.32
CA GLY A 29 18.24 -5.22 -5.37
C GLY A 29 19.31 -6.24 -5.79
N GLY A 30 20.03 -5.93 -6.87
CA GLY A 30 21.14 -6.75 -7.36
C GLY A 30 20.72 -8.13 -7.91
N ARG A 31 21.58 -9.14 -7.74
CA ARG A 31 21.43 -10.48 -8.37
C ARG A 31 20.19 -11.27 -7.95
N ARG A 32 19.60 -10.94 -6.79
CA ARG A 32 18.42 -11.62 -6.23
C ARG A 32 17.22 -10.68 -6.08
N ILE A 33 17.18 -9.62 -6.89
CA ILE A 33 16.01 -8.75 -6.95
C ILE A 33 14.75 -9.56 -7.27
N CYS A 34 13.61 -9.20 -6.69
CA CYS A 34 12.37 -9.91 -6.88
C CYS A 34 12.05 -10.04 -8.39
N PRO A 35 11.95 -11.27 -8.94
CA PRO A 35 11.67 -11.44 -10.37
C PRO A 35 10.23 -11.05 -10.74
N ALA A 36 9.36 -10.86 -9.74
CA ALA A 36 7.94 -10.61 -9.91
C ALA A 36 7.53 -9.14 -9.73
N ILE A 37 8.46 -8.17 -9.77
CA ILE A 37 8.19 -6.72 -9.58
C ILE A 37 6.97 -6.27 -10.40
N TYR A 38 7.00 -6.48 -11.72
CA TYR A 38 5.93 -6.01 -12.60
C TYR A 38 4.59 -6.68 -12.31
N MET A 39 4.59 -7.99 -12.03
CA MET A 39 3.37 -8.72 -11.69
C MET A 39 2.78 -8.21 -10.37
N GLY A 40 3.61 -8.10 -9.31
CA GLY A 40 3.20 -7.60 -8.00
C GLY A 40 2.63 -6.19 -8.07
N THR A 41 3.36 -5.26 -8.71
CA THR A 41 2.91 -3.89 -8.89
C THR A 41 1.58 -3.82 -9.65
N LYS A 42 1.45 -4.57 -10.76
CA LYS A 42 0.21 -4.55 -11.55
C LYS A 42 -0.98 -5.14 -10.83
N MET A 43 -0.78 -6.19 -10.02
CA MET A 43 -1.85 -6.77 -9.21
C MET A 43 -2.38 -5.77 -8.18
N VAL A 44 -1.48 -5.03 -7.50
CA VAL A 44 -1.88 -4.01 -6.50
C VAL A 44 -2.57 -2.83 -7.18
N GLU A 45 -1.98 -2.28 -8.24
CA GLU A 45 -2.56 -1.15 -8.99
C GLU A 45 -3.95 -1.49 -9.53
N PHE A 46 -4.08 -2.64 -10.21
CA PHE A 46 -5.34 -3.05 -10.82
C PHE A 46 -6.40 -3.38 -9.78
N GLY A 47 -6.03 -4.07 -8.69
CA GLY A 47 -6.93 -4.38 -7.59
C GLY A 47 -7.48 -3.11 -6.94
N LEU A 48 -6.59 -2.16 -6.59
CA LEU A 48 -6.98 -0.89 -5.99
C LEU A 48 -7.83 -0.05 -6.94
N ALA A 49 -7.43 0.09 -8.20
CA ALA A 49 -8.20 0.82 -9.19
C ALA A 49 -9.60 0.23 -9.39
N SER A 50 -9.72 -1.10 -9.38
CA SER A 50 -11.03 -1.78 -9.50
C SER A 50 -11.94 -1.49 -8.32
N LEU A 51 -11.39 -1.43 -7.10
CA LEU A 51 -12.12 -1.09 -5.88
C LEU A 51 -12.60 0.37 -5.89
N LEU A 52 -11.70 1.30 -6.22
CA LEU A 52 -11.99 2.75 -6.26
C LEU A 52 -12.87 3.17 -7.43
N ASN A 53 -12.82 2.44 -8.55
CA ASN A 53 -13.64 2.75 -9.73
C ASN A 53 -15.12 2.40 -9.55
N ARG A 54 -15.46 1.49 -8.62
CA ARG A 54 -16.82 0.98 -8.45
C ARG A 54 -17.52 1.46 -7.18
N PHE A 55 -16.76 1.82 -6.16
CA PHE A 55 -17.29 2.17 -4.86
C PHE A 55 -16.56 3.37 -4.27
N ASP A 56 -17.34 4.25 -3.65
CA ASP A 56 -16.85 5.08 -2.55
C ASP A 56 -16.75 4.23 -1.28
N TRP A 57 -15.90 4.65 -0.35
CA TRP A 57 -15.63 3.89 0.87
C TRP A 57 -15.95 4.72 2.10
N LYS A 58 -16.69 4.13 3.03
CA LYS A 58 -16.97 4.72 4.35
C LYS A 58 -16.49 3.80 5.46
N LEU A 59 -16.19 4.39 6.60
CA LEU A 59 -16.00 3.63 7.83
C LEU A 59 -17.34 3.07 8.32
N PRO A 60 -17.34 1.93 9.04
CA PRO A 60 -18.51 1.43 9.75
C PRO A 60 -19.15 2.50 10.64
N GLU A 61 -20.46 2.39 10.86
CA GLU A 61 -21.19 3.34 11.69
C GLU A 61 -20.56 3.47 13.09
N GLY A 62 -20.34 4.72 13.52
CA GLY A 62 -19.73 5.03 14.81
C GLY A 62 -18.20 4.94 14.85
N MET A 63 -17.54 4.47 13.79
CA MET A 63 -16.08 4.43 13.71
C MET A 63 -15.50 5.71 13.11
N LYS A 64 -14.47 6.26 13.75
CA LYS A 64 -13.70 7.40 13.23
C LYS A 64 -12.35 6.93 12.68
N ALA A 65 -11.68 7.81 11.93
CA ALA A 65 -10.39 7.50 11.34
C ALA A 65 -9.32 7.22 12.40
N GLU A 66 -9.40 7.91 13.55
CA GLU A 66 -8.44 7.75 14.66
C GLU A 66 -8.58 6.39 15.36
N ASP A 67 -9.74 5.73 15.20
CA ASP A 67 -9.99 4.40 15.76
C ASP A 67 -9.33 3.29 14.91
N MET A 68 -8.81 3.61 13.72
CA MET A 68 -8.11 2.67 12.85
C MET A 68 -6.73 2.34 13.40
N LYS A 69 -6.61 1.14 13.95
CA LYS A 69 -5.34 0.61 14.44
C LYS A 69 -4.42 0.20 13.29
N MET A 70 -3.19 0.71 13.26
CA MET A 70 -2.19 0.42 12.24
C MET A 70 -1.09 -0.54 12.73
N GLU A 71 -1.28 -1.22 13.87
CA GLU A 71 -0.27 -2.13 14.39
C GLU A 71 -0.04 -3.31 13.45
N GLU A 72 1.19 -3.82 13.45
CA GLU A 72 1.61 -4.94 12.62
C GLU A 72 1.42 -6.28 13.34
N ALA A 73 1.03 -7.30 12.58
CA ALA A 73 1.06 -8.69 13.04
C ALA A 73 2.46 -9.29 12.82
N PRO A 74 2.96 -10.11 13.76
CA PRO A 74 4.19 -10.86 13.54
C PRO A 74 3.98 -11.94 12.47
N GLY A 75 4.97 -12.18 11.62
CA GLY A 75 4.90 -13.21 10.59
C GLY A 75 6.04 -13.17 9.58
N LEU A 76 6.02 -14.10 8.62
CA LEU A 76 6.97 -14.14 7.50
C LEU A 76 6.79 -12.92 6.57
N THR A 77 5.55 -12.45 6.44
CA THR A 77 5.20 -11.17 5.81
C THR A 77 4.51 -10.31 6.84
N ILE A 78 4.77 -9.01 6.80
CA ILE A 78 4.16 -8.04 7.70
C ILE A 78 2.77 -7.69 7.15
N ASN A 79 1.76 -7.86 7.99
CA ASN A 79 0.36 -7.53 7.68
C ASN A 79 -0.20 -6.68 8.81
N LYS A 80 -1.30 -5.97 8.55
CA LYS A 80 -2.03 -5.25 9.59
C LYS A 80 -2.58 -6.26 10.62
N LYS A 81 -2.40 -5.98 11.91
CA LYS A 81 -2.84 -6.84 13.02
C LYS A 81 -4.35 -6.94 13.14
N HIS A 82 -5.04 -5.86 12.78
CA HIS A 82 -6.48 -5.76 12.80
C HIS A 82 -6.98 -5.52 11.38
N ASP A 83 -8.00 -6.25 10.95
CA ASP A 83 -8.53 -6.13 9.60
C ASP A 83 -9.02 -4.70 9.30
N LEU A 84 -8.81 -4.24 8.06
CA LEU A 84 -9.40 -3.00 7.57
C LEU A 84 -10.85 -3.25 7.18
N LEU A 85 -11.79 -2.77 8.00
CA LEU A 85 -13.21 -2.86 7.74
C LEU A 85 -13.71 -1.57 7.10
N LEU A 86 -14.30 -1.69 5.90
CA LEU A 86 -14.89 -0.57 5.17
C LEU A 86 -16.24 -0.99 4.58
N VAL A 87 -17.13 -0.02 4.45
CA VAL A 87 -18.44 -0.18 3.82
C VAL A 87 -18.39 0.41 2.41
N PRO A 88 -18.59 -0.40 1.35
CA PRO A 88 -18.67 0.11 -0.01
C PRO A 88 -20.00 0.85 -0.20
N VAL A 89 -19.91 2.06 -0.73
CA VAL A 89 -21.05 2.88 -1.15
C VAL A 89 -20.99 2.99 -2.66
N LYS A 90 -22.13 2.77 -3.32
CA LYS A 90 -22.20 2.94 -4.77
C LYS A 90 -21.84 4.39 -5.12
N LEU A 91 -20.87 4.56 -6.02
CA LEU A 91 -20.55 5.84 -6.67
C LEU A 91 -21.82 6.50 -7.25
#